data_AF-J9BQ18-F1
#
_entry.id   AF-J9BQ18-F1
#
_cell.length_a   1.000
_cell.length_b   1.000
_cell.length_c   1.000
_cell.angle_alpha   90.00
_cell.angle_beta   90.00
_cell.angle_gamma   90.00
#
_symmetry.space_group_name_H-M   'P 1'
#
loop_
_entity.id
_entity.type
_entity.pdbx_description
1 polymer ?
#
loop_
_entity_poly.entity_id
_entity_poly.type
_entity_poly.pdbx_seq_one_letter_code
_entity_poly.pdbx_strand_id
1 'polypeptide(L)'
;MTHEITRRDSEIQTFSMQPILYYRAVDRDCLSIKDALTIPSLPLSLLRKECPEKIEGLIVKCVQAMLMYYGFDPKTEKTVSGYQVHTLAQDILSKYYYFNFSDLCVCFKRARQNPGLYEKFYGKFDASVVMRWFAVYDGERDEILQSLPPDKAKVVHTGQEMNRDEYIECLEAMVAGGDLYANEWLIKVGMFERLMFNNKGKYVVYQYNRKHRLDEPVGKNGKIGWQR
;
A
#
# COMPACT_ATOMS: atom_id res chain seq x y z
N MET A 1 -9.34 -15.18 18.47
CA MET A 1 -10.16 -14.02 18.03
C MET A 1 -10.14 -12.88 19.05
N THR A 2 -10.27 -13.15 20.36
CA THR A 2 -10.23 -12.13 21.44
C THR A 2 -8.89 -11.40 21.57
N HIS A 3 -7.75 -12.11 21.52
CA HIS A 3 -6.42 -11.50 21.70
C HIS A 3 -6.04 -10.46 20.63
N GLU A 4 -6.46 -10.64 19.39
CA GLU A 4 -6.19 -9.65 18.33
C GLU A 4 -7.06 -8.41 18.46
N ILE A 5 -8.32 -8.56 18.88
CA ILE A 5 -9.24 -7.44 19.10
C ILE A 5 -8.70 -6.57 20.25
N THR A 6 -8.30 -7.19 21.36
CA THR A 6 -7.71 -6.47 22.50
C THR A 6 -6.43 -5.73 22.13
N ARG A 7 -5.59 -6.33 21.27
CA ARG A 7 -4.37 -5.68 20.77
C ARG A 7 -4.69 -4.47 19.90
N ARG A 8 -5.63 -4.59 18.96
CA ARG A 8 -6.06 -3.48 18.09
C ARG A 8 -6.61 -2.32 18.93
N ASP A 9 -7.47 -2.59 19.89
CA ASP A 9 -8.06 -1.56 20.76
C ASP A 9 -6.99 -0.83 21.59
N SER A 10 -5.97 -1.56 22.07
CA SER A 10 -4.84 -0.97 22.79
C SER A 10 -3.94 -0.08 21.91
N GLU A 11 -3.73 -0.46 20.65
CA GLU A 11 -2.94 0.32 19.68
C GLU A 11 -3.71 1.61 19.29
N ILE A 12 -5.02 1.52 19.07
CA ILE A 12 -5.89 2.69 18.82
C ILE A 12 -5.89 3.64 20.02
N GLN A 13 -6.02 3.11 21.24
CA GLN A 13 -6.00 3.91 22.45
C GLN A 13 -4.66 4.63 22.63
N THR A 14 -3.54 3.92 22.44
CA THR A 14 -2.19 4.49 22.51
C THR A 14 -1.98 5.58 21.47
N PHE A 15 -2.38 5.31 20.22
CA PHE A 15 -2.32 6.29 19.13
C PHE A 15 -3.15 7.54 19.44
N SER A 16 -4.38 7.35 19.93
CA SER A 16 -5.28 8.43 20.30
C SER A 16 -4.69 9.30 21.42
N MET A 17 -4.10 8.70 22.45
CA MET A 17 -3.53 9.44 23.57
C MET A 17 -2.20 10.12 23.24
N GLN A 18 -1.30 9.44 22.54
CA GLN A 18 0.09 9.87 22.36
C GLN A 18 0.62 9.60 20.93
N PRO A 19 0.07 10.25 19.89
CA PRO A 19 0.37 9.94 18.49
C PRO A 19 1.85 10.17 18.11
N ILE A 20 2.52 11.15 18.73
CA ILE A 20 3.94 11.43 18.48
C ILE A 20 4.86 10.35 19.08
N LEU A 21 4.52 9.85 20.28
CA LEU A 21 5.32 8.80 20.93
C LEU A 21 5.12 7.46 20.22
N TYR A 22 3.88 7.17 19.78
CA TYR A 22 3.59 6.06 18.89
C TYR A 22 4.45 6.12 17.63
N TYR A 23 4.48 7.26 16.94
CA TYR A 23 5.31 7.46 15.75
C TYR A 23 6.81 7.22 16.01
N ARG A 24 7.35 7.77 17.10
CA ARG A 24 8.78 7.62 17.44
C ARG A 24 9.18 6.18 17.74
N ALA A 25 8.28 5.39 18.32
CA ALA A 25 8.50 3.96 18.53
C ALA A 25 8.57 3.24 17.19
N VAL A 26 7.61 3.49 16.31
CA VAL A 26 7.55 2.90 14.96
C VAL A 26 8.78 3.26 14.11
N ASP A 27 9.23 4.52 14.12
CA ASP A 27 10.42 4.97 13.38
C ASP A 27 11.72 4.34 13.87
N ARG A 28 11.82 4.02 15.17
CA ARG A 28 13.00 3.37 15.75
C ARG A 28 13.09 1.90 15.34
N ASP A 29 11.96 1.21 15.36
CA ASP A 29 11.90 -0.25 15.23
C ASP A 29 11.79 -0.72 13.77
N CYS A 30 11.35 0.16 12.85
CA CYS A 30 11.19 -0.18 11.44
C CYS A 30 12.32 0.37 10.57
N LEU A 31 13.25 -0.49 10.15
CA LEU A 31 14.42 -0.09 9.38
C LEU A 31 14.32 -0.42 7.89
N SER A 32 13.47 -1.38 7.51
CA SER A 32 13.31 -1.90 6.15
C SER A 32 11.86 -2.10 5.76
N ILE A 33 11.60 -2.27 4.45
CA ILE A 33 10.28 -2.61 3.92
C ILE A 33 9.77 -3.94 4.50
N LYS A 34 10.67 -4.91 4.69
CA LYS A 34 10.33 -6.18 5.32
C LYS A 34 9.87 -6.00 6.77
N ASP A 35 10.49 -5.09 7.51
CA ASP A 35 10.05 -4.77 8.87
C ASP A 35 8.67 -4.10 8.85
N ALA A 36 8.43 -3.19 7.90
CA ALA A 36 7.13 -2.54 7.74
C ALA A 36 6.00 -3.53 7.43
N LEU A 37 6.30 -4.61 6.71
CA LEU A 37 5.38 -5.70 6.41
C LEU A 37 5.21 -6.72 7.55
N THR A 38 6.24 -6.94 8.36
CA THR A 38 6.23 -7.99 9.40
C THR A 38 5.88 -7.45 10.79
N ILE A 39 6.06 -6.16 11.07
CA ILE A 39 5.65 -5.54 12.33
C ILE A 39 4.12 -5.44 12.34
N PRO A 40 3.42 -5.93 13.39
CA PRO A 40 1.97 -5.75 13.50
C PRO A 40 1.69 -4.26 13.74
N SER A 41 1.08 -3.60 12.76
CA SER A 41 0.70 -2.19 12.83
C SER A 41 -0.61 -1.98 12.10
N LEU A 42 -1.40 -1.01 12.56
CA LEU A 42 -2.71 -0.70 11.98
C LEU A 42 -2.56 0.03 10.65
N PRO A 43 -3.39 -0.32 9.64
CA PRO A 43 -3.42 0.42 8.39
C PRO A 43 -4.03 1.82 8.59
N LEU A 44 -3.62 2.76 7.75
CA LEU A 44 -4.07 4.15 7.77
C LEU A 44 -5.59 4.26 7.62
N SER A 45 -6.21 3.38 6.82
CA SER A 45 -7.67 3.32 6.66
C SER A 45 -8.41 3.10 7.97
N LEU A 46 -7.91 2.18 8.81
CA LEU A 46 -8.52 1.88 10.10
C LEU A 46 -8.28 3.04 11.07
N LEU A 47 -7.06 3.56 11.14
CA LEU A 47 -6.74 4.71 11.98
C LEU A 47 -7.54 5.97 11.58
N ARG A 48 -7.84 6.15 10.28
CA ARG A 48 -8.69 7.22 9.77
C ARG A 48 -10.14 7.06 10.20
N LYS A 49 -10.63 5.82 10.27
CA LYS A 49 -11.98 5.53 10.75
C LYS A 49 -12.12 5.81 12.24
N GLU A 50 -11.14 5.36 13.03
CA GLU A 50 -11.21 5.43 14.50
C GLU A 50 -10.76 6.78 15.07
N CYS A 51 -9.83 7.47 14.40
CA CYS A 51 -9.20 8.71 14.88
C CYS A 51 -8.93 9.72 13.73
N PRO A 52 -9.96 10.21 13.01
CA PRO A 52 -9.82 11.01 11.79
C PRO A 52 -9.04 12.32 12.00
N GLU A 53 -9.29 13.06 13.07
CA GLU A 53 -8.62 14.35 13.33
C GLU A 53 -7.14 14.18 13.68
N LYS A 54 -6.80 13.08 14.37
CA LYS A 54 -5.45 12.84 14.89
C LYS A 54 -4.53 12.25 13.83
N ILE A 55 -5.05 11.42 12.92
CA ILE A 55 -4.24 10.80 11.87
C ILE A 55 -3.72 11.82 10.88
N GLU A 56 -4.56 12.74 10.46
CA GLU A 56 -4.18 13.79 9.53
C GLU A 56 -3.12 14.71 10.14
N GLY A 57 -3.36 15.19 11.36
CA GLY A 57 -2.41 16.04 12.08
C GLY A 57 -1.06 15.35 12.31
N LEU A 58 -1.04 14.03 12.50
CA LEU A 58 0.21 13.29 12.62
C LEU A 58 0.94 13.17 11.28
N ILE A 59 0.25 12.83 10.19
CA ILE A 59 0.89 12.75 8.85
C ILE A 59 1.45 14.11 8.45
N VAL A 60 0.74 15.21 8.71
CA VAL A 60 1.26 16.57 8.52
C VAL A 60 2.56 16.78 9.28
N LYS A 61 2.63 16.36 10.55
CA LYS A 61 3.87 16.44 11.35
C LYS A 61 4.99 15.56 10.79
N CYS A 62 4.68 14.36 10.30
CA CYS A 62 5.66 13.47 9.66
C CYS A 62 6.25 14.12 8.41
N VAL A 63 5.40 14.68 7.54
CA VAL A 63 5.83 15.41 6.35
C VAL A 63 6.66 16.63 6.73
N GLN A 64 6.24 17.42 7.72
CA GLN A 64 7.02 18.57 8.22
C GLN A 64 8.39 18.15 8.76
N ALA A 65 8.48 17.06 9.51
CA ALA A 65 9.75 16.55 10.02
C ALA A 65 10.68 16.10 8.88
N MET A 66 10.14 15.47 7.84
CA MET A 66 10.87 15.13 6.62
C MET A 66 11.37 16.39 5.91
N LEU A 67 10.54 17.43 5.80
CA LEU A 67 10.91 18.69 5.17
C LEU A 67 12.02 19.42 5.92
N MET A 68 11.97 19.45 7.26
CA MET A 68 13.05 19.99 8.09
C MET A 68 14.39 19.31 7.82
N TYR A 69 14.41 18.00 7.57
CA TYR A 69 15.64 17.28 7.22
C TYR A 69 16.28 17.81 5.93
N TYR A 70 15.47 18.22 4.95
CA TYR A 70 15.95 18.84 3.70
C TYR A 70 16.18 20.35 3.82
N GLY A 71 16.17 20.90 5.04
CA GLY A 71 16.42 22.32 5.31
C GLY A 71 15.21 23.24 5.13
N PHE A 72 14.00 22.68 5.01
CA PHE A 72 12.76 23.46 4.94
C PHE A 72 12.25 23.74 6.36
N ASP A 73 12.44 24.96 6.84
CA ASP A 73 11.86 25.40 8.11
C ASP A 73 10.44 25.96 7.88
N PRO A 74 9.38 25.35 8.45
CA PRO A 74 8.02 25.90 8.37
C PRO A 74 7.86 27.27 9.04
N LYS A 75 8.83 27.73 9.85
CA LYS A 75 8.86 29.10 10.41
C LYS A 75 9.44 30.13 9.45
N THR A 76 10.04 29.70 8.35
CA THR A 76 10.49 30.58 7.28
C THR A 76 9.40 30.65 6.22
N GLU A 77 8.79 31.81 6.04
CA GLU A 77 7.62 32.05 5.16
C GLU A 77 7.86 31.74 3.66
N LYS A 78 9.07 31.33 3.28
CA LYS A 78 9.50 31.21 1.88
C LYS A 78 9.54 29.79 1.33
N THR A 79 9.20 28.77 2.11
CA THR A 79 9.71 27.42 1.83
C THR A 79 8.61 26.39 1.54
N VAL A 80 7.51 26.34 2.32
CA VAL A 80 6.33 25.48 2.05
C VAL A 80 5.05 26.07 2.66
N SER A 81 3.94 26.13 1.92
CA SER A 81 2.64 26.53 2.50
C SER A 81 2.03 25.40 3.33
N GLY A 82 1.55 25.70 4.54
CA GLY A 82 0.86 24.72 5.39
C GLY A 82 -0.33 24.04 4.70
N TYR A 83 -1.00 24.75 3.78
CA TYR A 83 -2.06 24.18 2.95
C TYR A 83 -1.54 23.05 2.04
N GLN A 84 -0.37 23.22 1.41
CA GLN A 84 0.20 22.19 0.52
C GLN A 84 0.58 20.93 1.31
N VAL A 85 1.09 21.08 2.53
CA VAL A 85 1.40 19.95 3.42
C VAL A 85 0.14 19.20 3.82
N HIS A 86 -0.93 19.94 4.14
CA HIS A 86 -2.22 19.38 4.49
C HIS A 86 -2.85 18.62 3.31
N THR A 87 -2.88 19.21 2.11
CA THR A 87 -3.35 18.52 0.90
C THR A 87 -2.55 17.25 0.62
N LEU A 88 -1.22 17.29 0.73
CA LEU A 88 -0.38 16.10 0.56
C LEU A 88 -0.72 15.01 1.58
N ALA A 89 -0.99 15.37 2.85
CA ALA A 89 -1.38 14.39 3.86
C ALA A 89 -2.71 13.70 3.50
N GLN A 90 -3.69 14.44 2.99
CA GLN A 90 -4.96 13.90 2.50
C GLN A 90 -4.78 12.99 1.27
N ASP A 91 -3.91 13.37 0.34
CA ASP A 91 -3.60 12.56 -0.84
C ASP A 91 -2.95 11.23 -0.45
N ILE A 92 -2.03 11.25 0.51
CA ILE A 92 -1.40 10.04 1.07
C ILE A 92 -2.46 9.14 1.72
N LEU A 93 -3.32 9.70 2.58
CA LEU A 93 -4.40 8.97 3.26
C LEU A 93 -5.41 8.36 2.30
N SER A 94 -5.64 8.99 1.16
CA SER A 94 -6.63 8.55 0.19
C SER A 94 -6.06 7.51 -0.77
N LYS A 95 -4.84 7.71 -1.27
CA LYS A 95 -4.22 6.81 -2.25
C LYS A 95 -3.58 5.58 -1.60
N TYR A 96 -2.89 5.76 -0.47
CA TYR A 96 -2.14 4.71 0.21
C TYR A 96 -2.82 4.29 1.52
N TYR A 97 -4.13 4.17 1.50
CA TYR A 97 -4.96 3.86 2.68
C TYR A 97 -4.60 2.53 3.38
N TYR A 98 -3.98 1.60 2.65
CA TYR A 98 -3.57 0.27 3.14
C TYR A 98 -2.17 0.25 3.76
N PHE A 99 -1.41 1.34 3.64
CA PHE A 99 -0.13 1.48 4.34
C PHE A 99 -0.34 1.58 5.85
N ASN A 100 0.71 1.30 6.61
CA ASN A 100 0.81 1.60 8.03
C ASN A 100 1.79 2.76 8.27
N PHE A 101 1.96 3.19 9.52
CA PHE A 101 2.89 4.28 9.83
C PHE A 101 4.35 3.94 9.54
N SER A 102 4.72 2.67 9.66
CA SER A 102 6.06 2.18 9.35
C SER A 102 6.37 2.35 7.86
N ASP A 103 5.39 2.09 6.99
CA ASP A 103 5.52 2.30 5.55
C ASP A 103 5.85 3.77 5.24
N LEU A 104 5.21 4.73 5.92
CA LEU A 104 5.50 6.17 5.77
C LEU A 104 6.95 6.50 6.15
N CYS A 105 7.42 6.01 7.31
CA CYS A 105 8.78 6.25 7.79
C CYS A 105 9.83 5.68 6.83
N VAL A 106 9.64 4.42 6.42
CA VAL A 106 10.58 3.73 5.52
C VAL A 106 10.60 4.39 4.15
N CYS A 107 9.44 4.82 3.61
CA CYS A 107 9.38 5.56 2.35
C CYS A 107 10.28 6.80 2.39
N PHE A 108 10.13 7.66 3.41
CA PHE A 108 10.97 8.86 3.54
C PHE A 108 12.45 8.54 3.77
N LYS A 109 12.76 7.49 4.52
CA LYS A 109 14.14 7.04 4.73
C LYS A 109 14.77 6.56 3.42
N ARG A 110 14.05 5.79 2.61
CA ARG A 110 14.53 5.31 1.31
C ARG A 110 14.70 6.43 0.31
N ALA A 111 13.77 7.38 0.28
CA ALA A 111 13.89 8.58 -0.55
C ALA A 111 15.16 9.38 -0.25
N ARG A 112 15.51 9.52 1.04
CA ARG A 112 16.76 10.17 1.47
C ARG A 112 18.02 9.39 1.07
N GLN A 113 17.98 8.08 1.20
CA GLN A 113 19.15 7.22 0.99
C GLN A 113 19.41 6.92 -0.50
N ASN A 114 18.37 6.95 -1.34
CA ASN A 114 18.44 6.51 -2.73
C ASN A 114 17.95 7.59 -3.71
N PRO A 115 18.61 8.77 -3.77
CA PRO A 115 18.19 9.88 -4.63
C PRO A 115 18.33 9.61 -6.14
N GLY A 116 18.90 8.46 -6.54
CA GLY A 116 18.92 8.03 -7.94
C GLY A 116 17.66 7.26 -8.35
N LEU A 117 17.02 6.58 -7.40
CA LEU A 117 15.79 5.82 -7.59
C LEU A 117 14.56 6.66 -7.22
N TYR A 118 14.68 7.40 -6.13
CA TYR A 118 13.72 8.39 -5.70
C TYR A 118 14.16 9.74 -6.24
N GLU A 119 13.26 10.44 -6.92
CA GLU A 119 13.57 11.74 -7.54
C GLU A 119 14.20 12.72 -6.53
N LYS A 120 15.25 13.42 -6.97
CA LYS A 120 15.97 14.40 -6.14
C LYS A 120 15.10 15.61 -5.83
N PHE A 121 15.29 16.11 -4.62
CA PHE A 121 14.65 17.32 -4.16
C PHE A 121 15.53 18.55 -4.50
N TYR A 122 15.02 19.49 -5.31
CA TYR A 122 15.80 20.63 -5.84
C TYR A 122 15.45 21.97 -5.16
N GLY A 123 15.50 22.03 -3.83
CA GLY A 123 15.35 23.30 -3.10
C GLY A 123 13.96 23.96 -3.18
N LYS A 124 12.97 23.29 -3.77
CA LYS A 124 11.55 23.68 -3.75
C LYS A 124 10.70 22.48 -3.39
N PHE A 125 9.72 22.69 -2.51
CA PHE A 125 8.75 21.66 -2.21
C PHE A 125 7.72 21.50 -3.31
N ASP A 126 7.61 20.26 -3.77
CA ASP A 126 6.61 19.83 -4.72
C ASP A 126 5.95 18.56 -4.18
N ALA A 127 4.66 18.67 -3.85
CA ALA A 127 3.88 17.55 -3.35
C ALA A 127 3.84 16.37 -4.36
N SER A 128 3.97 16.66 -5.66
CA SER A 128 4.00 15.63 -6.69
C SER A 128 5.26 14.76 -6.62
N VAL A 129 6.41 15.35 -6.23
CA VAL A 129 7.67 14.62 -6.01
C VAL A 129 7.49 13.64 -4.85
N VAL A 130 6.89 14.08 -3.74
CA VAL A 130 6.64 13.22 -2.58
C VAL A 130 5.66 12.10 -2.94
N MET A 131 4.60 12.39 -3.70
CA MET A 131 3.67 11.35 -4.17
C MET A 131 4.33 10.34 -5.12
N ARG A 132 5.32 10.75 -5.91
CA ARG A 132 6.14 9.84 -6.72
C ARG A 132 7.04 8.96 -5.86
N TRP A 133 7.60 9.47 -4.75
CA TRP A 133 8.34 8.64 -3.79
C TRP A 133 7.46 7.52 -3.24
N PHE A 134 6.23 7.84 -2.83
CA PHE A 134 5.30 6.81 -2.37
C PHE A 134 4.96 5.79 -3.47
N ALA A 135 4.86 6.20 -4.73
CA ALA A 135 4.59 5.28 -5.83
C ALA A 135 5.78 4.33 -6.10
N VAL A 136 7.02 4.83 -6.01
CA VAL A 136 8.22 3.99 -6.10
C VAL A 136 8.28 3.02 -4.93
N TYR A 137 8.06 3.51 -3.72
CA TYR A 137 8.03 2.70 -2.51
C TYR A 137 6.98 1.58 -2.57
N ASP A 138 5.78 1.89 -3.07
CA ASP A 138 4.69 0.92 -3.24
C ASP A 138 5.09 -0.24 -4.16
N GLY A 139 5.78 0.08 -5.27
CA GLY A 139 6.32 -0.94 -6.17
C GLY A 139 7.36 -1.84 -5.49
N GLU A 140 8.30 -1.27 -4.74
CA GLU A 140 9.29 -2.05 -3.98
C GLU A 140 8.64 -2.91 -2.88
N ARG A 141 7.59 -2.37 -2.25
CA ARG A 141 6.80 -3.07 -1.24
C ARG A 141 6.08 -4.27 -1.82
N ASP A 142 5.47 -4.13 -2.99
CA ASP A 142 4.80 -5.22 -3.70
C ASP A 142 5.78 -6.33 -4.11
N GLU A 143 6.98 -5.97 -4.56
CA GLU A 143 8.03 -6.96 -4.88
C GLU A 143 8.44 -7.76 -3.65
N ILE A 144 8.65 -7.09 -2.51
CA ILE A 144 9.03 -7.77 -1.27
C ILE A 144 7.87 -8.62 -0.76
N LEU A 145 6.63 -8.13 -0.82
CA LEU A 145 5.44 -8.88 -0.42
C LEU A 145 5.30 -10.17 -1.25
N GLN A 146 5.55 -10.10 -2.56
CA GLN A 146 5.55 -11.28 -3.45
C GLN A 146 6.70 -12.25 -3.17
N SER A 147 7.83 -11.77 -2.63
CA SER A 147 8.97 -12.59 -2.26
C SER A 147 8.86 -13.26 -0.88
N LEU A 148 7.94 -12.77 -0.04
CA LEU A 148 7.71 -13.34 1.28
C LEU A 148 6.98 -14.69 1.13
N PRO A 149 7.36 -15.71 1.92
CA PRO A 149 6.57 -16.94 1.99
C PRO A 149 5.13 -16.60 2.39
N PRO A 150 4.12 -17.34 1.90
CA PRO A 150 2.70 -17.08 2.21
C PRO A 150 2.44 -16.99 3.73
N ASP A 151 3.21 -17.72 4.55
CA ASP A 151 3.10 -17.68 6.02
C ASP A 151 3.69 -16.42 6.70
N LYS A 152 4.45 -15.58 5.98
CA LYS A 152 5.15 -14.40 6.53
C LYS A 152 4.76 -13.07 5.86
N ALA A 153 4.08 -13.12 4.72
CA ALA A 153 3.45 -11.96 4.12
C ALA A 153 2.19 -11.64 4.93
N LYS A 154 2.20 -10.55 5.71
CA LYS A 154 0.97 -10.08 6.34
C LYS A 154 0.06 -9.48 5.29
N VAL A 155 -0.75 -10.34 4.69
CA VAL A 155 -2.01 -9.89 4.11
C VAL A 155 -2.83 -9.40 5.30
N VAL A 156 -3.35 -8.18 5.21
CA VAL A 156 -4.26 -7.65 6.23
C VAL A 156 -5.55 -8.46 6.14
N HIS A 157 -5.57 -9.58 6.86
CA HIS A 157 -6.71 -10.50 6.92
C HIS A 157 -7.77 -9.88 7.83
N THR A 158 -8.84 -9.38 7.21
CA THR A 158 -10.04 -8.95 7.93
C THR A 158 -10.90 -10.18 8.24
N GLY A 159 -10.50 -10.93 9.28
CA GLY A 159 -11.36 -11.88 10.00
C GLY A 159 -11.59 -13.24 9.32
N GLN A 160 -11.17 -14.31 10.02
CA GLN A 160 -11.29 -15.74 9.69
C GLN A 160 -10.81 -16.13 8.28
N GLU A 161 -9.60 -16.70 8.23
CA GLU A 161 -9.07 -17.34 7.04
C GLU A 161 -9.99 -18.49 6.64
N MET A 162 -10.65 -18.31 5.51
CA MET A 162 -11.30 -19.37 4.75
C MET A 162 -10.58 -19.36 3.41
N ASN A 163 -9.91 -20.47 3.06
CA ASN A 163 -9.28 -20.63 1.76
C ASN A 163 -10.34 -20.37 0.67
N ARG A 164 -9.91 -19.93 -0.51
CA ARG A 164 -10.81 -19.66 -1.65
C ARG A 164 -11.80 -20.78 -1.89
N ASP A 165 -11.32 -22.02 -1.83
CA ASP A 165 -12.14 -23.20 -2.07
C ASP A 165 -13.16 -23.39 -0.93
N GLU A 166 -12.74 -23.19 0.32
CA GLU A 166 -13.63 -23.20 1.48
C GLU A 166 -14.66 -22.04 1.41
N TYR A 167 -14.30 -20.88 0.84
CA TYR A 167 -15.21 -19.75 0.64
C TYR A 167 -16.28 -20.06 -0.40
N ILE A 168 -15.91 -20.76 -1.47
CA ILE A 168 -16.86 -21.23 -2.48
C ILE A 168 -17.77 -22.28 -1.89
N GLU A 169 -17.23 -23.27 -1.18
CA GLU A 169 -18.02 -24.32 -0.51
C GLU A 169 -19.02 -23.74 0.48
N CYS A 170 -18.64 -22.74 1.26
CA CYS A 170 -19.56 -22.05 2.15
C CYS A 170 -20.66 -21.28 1.40
N LEU A 171 -20.33 -20.59 0.30
CA LEU A 171 -21.33 -19.93 -0.53
C LEU A 171 -22.30 -20.94 -1.14
N GLU A 172 -21.81 -22.07 -1.64
CA GLU A 172 -22.64 -23.15 -2.19
C GLU A 172 -23.56 -23.76 -1.13
N ALA A 173 -23.06 -23.99 0.09
CA ALA A 173 -23.85 -24.48 1.21
C ALA A 173 -24.95 -23.48 1.62
N MET A 174 -24.65 -22.17 1.64
CA MET A 174 -25.62 -21.11 1.92
C MET A 174 -26.69 -21.01 0.83
N VAL A 175 -26.31 -21.17 -0.44
CA VAL A 175 -27.24 -21.23 -1.57
C VAL A 175 -28.14 -22.47 -1.49
N ALA A 176 -27.59 -23.63 -1.12
CA ALA A 176 -28.38 -24.84 -0.88
C ALA A 176 -29.38 -24.67 0.28
N GLY A 177 -29.04 -23.83 1.26
CA GLY A 177 -29.94 -23.38 2.32
C GLY A 177 -30.97 -22.31 1.92
N GLY A 178 -30.94 -21.83 0.66
CA GLY A 178 -31.89 -20.86 0.12
C GLY A 178 -31.49 -19.39 0.26
N ASP A 179 -30.24 -19.08 0.60
CA ASP A 179 -29.76 -17.70 0.70
C ASP A 179 -29.52 -17.07 -0.70
N LEU A 180 -30.36 -16.09 -1.04
CA LEU A 180 -30.31 -15.38 -2.32
C LEU A 180 -29.07 -14.47 -2.45
N TYR A 181 -28.54 -13.93 -1.35
CA TYR A 181 -27.36 -13.08 -1.38
C TYR A 181 -26.10 -13.92 -1.63
N ALA A 182 -26.01 -15.11 -1.02
CA ALA A 182 -24.92 -16.04 -1.30
C ALA A 182 -24.85 -16.42 -2.78
N ASN A 183 -26.01 -16.56 -3.44
CA ASN A 183 -26.09 -16.86 -4.87
C ASN A 183 -25.50 -15.75 -5.74
N GLU A 184 -25.82 -14.47 -5.43
CA GLU A 184 -25.24 -13.34 -6.16
C GLU A 184 -23.71 -13.27 -6.01
N TRP A 185 -23.19 -13.58 -4.83
CA TRP A 185 -21.75 -13.61 -4.58
C TRP A 185 -21.06 -14.77 -5.31
N LEU A 186 -21.67 -15.96 -5.31
CA LEU A 186 -21.17 -17.12 -6.07
C LEU A 186 -21.10 -16.80 -7.58
N ILE A 187 -22.10 -16.10 -8.12
CA ILE A 187 -22.11 -15.64 -9.53
C ILE A 187 -20.95 -14.68 -9.80
N LYS A 188 -20.68 -13.72 -8.89
CA LYS A 188 -19.57 -12.76 -9.03
C LYS A 188 -18.21 -13.47 -9.01
N VAL A 189 -18.03 -14.46 -8.13
CA VAL A 189 -16.81 -15.29 -8.09
C VAL A 189 -16.62 -16.02 -9.41
N GLY A 190 -17.66 -16.67 -9.95
CA GLY A 190 -17.59 -17.37 -11.24
C GLY A 190 -17.44 -16.43 -12.45
N MET A 191 -17.91 -15.19 -12.37
CA MET A 191 -17.64 -14.15 -13.39
C MET A 191 -16.18 -13.72 -13.35
N PHE A 192 -15.62 -13.50 -12.15
CA PHE A 192 -14.22 -13.16 -11.97
C PHE A 192 -13.30 -14.28 -12.47
N GLU A 193 -13.61 -15.55 -12.17
CA GLU A 193 -12.88 -16.69 -12.73
C GLU A 193 -12.88 -16.68 -14.26
N ARG A 194 -14.04 -16.48 -14.88
CA ARG A 194 -14.14 -16.40 -16.33
C ARG A 194 -13.33 -15.23 -16.89
N LEU A 195 -13.36 -14.07 -16.24
CA LEU A 195 -12.56 -12.91 -16.67
C LEU A 195 -11.05 -13.16 -16.54
N MET A 196 -10.61 -13.79 -15.47
CA MET A 196 -9.20 -14.06 -15.19
C MET A 196 -8.64 -15.22 -16.02
N PHE A 197 -9.45 -16.25 -16.27
CA PHE A 197 -8.97 -17.52 -16.85
C PHE A 197 -9.43 -17.77 -18.30
N ASN A 198 -10.48 -17.12 -18.82
CA ASN A 198 -10.77 -17.16 -20.28
C ASN A 198 -9.72 -16.39 -21.10
N ASN A 199 -8.94 -15.52 -20.45
CA ASN A 199 -7.80 -14.83 -21.04
C ASN A 199 -6.48 -15.36 -20.48
N LYS A 200 -6.40 -16.66 -20.15
CA LYS A 200 -5.17 -17.33 -19.68
C LYS A 200 -3.94 -16.94 -20.53
N GLY A 201 -4.10 -16.85 -21.85
CA GLY A 201 -3.06 -16.37 -22.76
C GLY A 201 -2.60 -14.93 -22.49
N LYS A 202 -3.51 -13.98 -22.25
CA LYS A 202 -3.15 -12.59 -21.94
C LYS A 202 -2.51 -12.45 -20.55
N TYR A 203 -2.95 -13.23 -19.58
CA TYR A 203 -2.35 -13.23 -18.25
C TYR A 203 -0.93 -13.83 -18.27
N VAL A 204 -0.73 -14.93 -19.01
CA VAL A 204 0.60 -15.51 -19.24
C VAL A 204 1.51 -14.55 -20.03
N VAL A 205 0.98 -13.86 -21.04
CA VAL A 205 1.72 -12.81 -21.79
C VAL A 205 2.04 -11.61 -20.90
N TYR A 206 1.14 -11.19 -20.01
CA TYR A 206 1.41 -10.16 -19.02
C TYR A 206 2.55 -10.59 -18.07
N GLN A 207 2.50 -11.82 -17.56
CA GLN A 207 3.56 -12.37 -16.71
C GLN A 207 4.90 -12.49 -17.47
N TYR A 208 4.87 -12.90 -18.74
CA TYR A 208 6.04 -12.99 -19.61
C TYR A 208 6.65 -11.60 -19.87
N ASN A 209 5.85 -10.65 -20.35
CA ASN A 209 6.28 -9.28 -20.63
C ASN A 209 6.77 -8.55 -19.38
N ARG A 210 6.25 -8.91 -18.19
CA ARG A 210 6.73 -8.39 -16.90
C ARG A 210 8.10 -8.96 -16.54
N LYS A 211 8.34 -10.27 -16.75
CA LYS A 211 9.64 -10.93 -16.53
C LYS A 211 10.71 -10.50 -17.52
N HIS A 212 10.30 -10.20 -18.74
CA HIS A 212 11.18 -9.83 -19.87
C HIS A 212 11.08 -8.33 -20.23
N ARG A 213 10.68 -7.49 -19.27
CA ARG A 213 10.45 -6.04 -19.49
C ARG A 213 11.71 -5.27 -19.91
N LEU A 214 12.88 -5.82 -19.59
CA LEU A 214 14.20 -5.26 -19.93
C LEU A 214 14.85 -5.94 -21.14
N ASP A 215 14.19 -6.96 -21.70
CA ASP A 215 14.64 -7.60 -22.93
C ASP A 215 14.07 -6.81 -24.12
N GLU A 216 14.85 -6.63 -25.18
CA GLU A 216 14.35 -5.99 -26.39
C GLU A 216 13.14 -6.76 -26.96
N PRO A 217 12.11 -6.08 -27.47
CA PRO A 217 10.85 -6.71 -27.84
C PRO A 217 11.05 -7.73 -28.97
N VAL A 218 10.82 -9.00 -28.66
CA VAL A 218 10.71 -10.06 -29.67
C VAL A 218 9.38 -9.88 -30.41
N GLY A 219 9.43 -9.33 -31.62
CA GLY A 219 8.30 -9.38 -32.55
C GLY A 219 7.88 -8.05 -33.20
N LYS A 220 8.81 -7.38 -33.91
CA LYS A 220 8.45 -6.49 -35.02
C LYS A 220 9.25 -6.86 -36.27
N ASN A 221 9.04 -8.06 -36.78
CA ASN A 221 9.47 -8.43 -38.14
C ASN A 221 8.61 -9.56 -38.71
N GLY A 222 7.30 -9.32 -38.80
CA GLY A 222 6.44 -10.06 -39.72
C GLY A 222 6.43 -9.35 -41.07
N LYS A 223 7.39 -9.65 -41.96
CA LYS A 223 7.33 -9.25 -43.36
C LYS A 223 6.12 -9.96 -43.99
N ILE A 224 5.06 -9.22 -44.29
CA ILE A 224 3.96 -9.69 -45.13
C ILE A 224 4.42 -9.51 -46.58
N GLY A 225 4.96 -10.58 -47.15
CA GLY A 225 5.26 -10.64 -48.59
C GLY A 225 3.96 -10.85 -49.36
N TRP A 226 3.54 -9.83 -50.12
CA TRP A 226 2.49 -9.97 -51.13
C TRP A 226 3.07 -10.71 -52.34
N GLN A 227 2.64 -11.95 -52.56
CA GLN A 227 2.82 -12.61 -53.85
C GLN A 227 1.83 -11.99 -54.85
N ARG A 228 2.36 -11.61 -56.02
CA ARG A 228 1.58 -11.28 -57.22
C ARG A 228 1.16 -12.55 -57.94
#